data_AF-A0A2M7TJ45-F1
#
_entry.id   AF-A0A2M7TJ45-F1
#
_cell.length_a   1.000
_cell.length_b   1.000
_cell.length_c   1.000
_cell.angle_alpha   90.00
_cell.angle_beta   90.00
_cell.angle_gamma   90.00
#
_symmetry.space_group_name_H-M   'P 1'
#
loop_
_entity.id
_entity.type
_entity.pdbx_description
1 polymer ?
#
loop_
_entity_poly.entity_id
_entity_poly.type
_entity_poly.pdbx_seq_one_letter_code
_entity_poly.pdbx_strand_id
1 'polypeptide(L)'
;MTFLREGKYFIAYTPVLDISTSADTFEKAKSRFEEQVNIYIEELIEMNTLEEVLLDQGWQLVEHTWQAPVVVSSHNETIEIPLHVLENATRNPNFQKNPGFYLTK
;
A
#
# COMPACT_ATOMS: atom_id res chain seq x y z
N MET A 1 -6.11 -0.94 6.96
CA MET A 1 -6.39 -0.70 5.52
C MET A 1 -6.74 0.75 5.32
N THR A 2 -6.08 1.38 4.36
CA THR A 2 -6.27 2.77 3.92
C THR A 2 -6.64 2.77 2.44
N PHE A 3 -7.51 3.69 2.03
CA PHE A 3 -7.82 3.91 0.63
C PHE A 3 -7.25 5.24 0.16
N LEU A 4 -6.52 5.22 -0.95
CA LEU A 4 -5.95 6.39 -1.62
C LEU A 4 -6.60 6.57 -2.98
N ARG A 5 -6.72 7.81 -3.45
CA ARG A 5 -7.16 8.11 -4.81
C ARG A 5 -5.97 8.57 -5.65
N GLU A 6 -5.66 7.82 -6.70
CA GLU A 6 -4.60 8.15 -7.65
C GLU A 6 -5.20 8.43 -9.03
N GLY A 7 -5.45 9.71 -9.31
CA GLY A 7 -6.19 10.13 -10.51
C GLY A 7 -7.59 9.53 -10.57
N LYS A 8 -7.80 8.59 -11.50
CA LYS A 8 -9.08 7.87 -11.70
C LYS A 8 -9.15 6.52 -10.98
N TYR A 9 -8.07 6.10 -10.32
CA TYR A 9 -8.00 4.81 -9.64
C TYR A 9 -8.10 5.00 -8.12
N PHE A 10 -8.60 3.95 -7.46
CA PHE A 10 -8.61 3.77 -6.02
C PHE A 10 -7.58 2.69 -5.68
N ILE A 11 -6.74 2.97 -4.69
CA ILE A 11 -5.73 2.06 -4.17
C ILE A 11 -6.16 1.65 -2.76
N ALA A 12 -6.26 0.35 -2.50
CA ALA A 12 -6.41 -0.20 -1.17
C ALA A 12 -5.04 -0.69 -0.69
N TYR A 13 -4.61 -0.26 0.50
CA TYR A 13 -3.30 -0.62 1.06
C TYR A 13 -3.41 -0.96 2.55
N THR A 14 -2.65 -1.95 3.01
CA THR A 14 -2.42 -2.14 4.45
C THR A 14 -0.93 -2.33 4.72
N PRO A 15 -0.33 -1.54 5.64
CA PRO A 15 1.08 -1.71 5.98
C PRO A 15 1.34 -3.00 6.75
N VAL A 16 0.33 -3.51 7.47
CA VAL A 16 0.44 -4.71 8.33
C VAL A 16 0.79 -5.98 7.55
N LEU A 17 0.35 -6.09 6.30
CA LEU A 17 0.61 -7.25 5.43
C LEU A 17 1.46 -6.87 4.21
N ASP A 18 1.81 -5.58 4.08
CA ASP A 18 2.38 -4.99 2.87
C ASP A 18 1.63 -5.35 1.56
N ILE A 19 0.30 -5.42 1.63
CA ILE A 19 -0.55 -5.72 0.47
C ILE A 19 -1.16 -4.43 -0.07
N SER A 20 -1.11 -4.28 -1.40
CA SER A 20 -1.85 -3.25 -2.11
C SER A 20 -2.60 -3.82 -3.32
N THR A 21 -3.77 -3.25 -3.61
CA THR A 21 -4.52 -3.51 -4.85
C THR A 21 -5.08 -2.18 -5.39
N SER A 22 -5.44 -2.15 -6.67
CA SER A 22 -6.07 -0.98 -7.27
C SER A 22 -7.24 -1.33 -8.20
N ALA A 23 -8.18 -0.39 -8.35
CA ALA A 23 -9.27 -0.50 -9.30
C ALA A 23 -9.81 0.87 -9.73
N ASP A 24 -10.64 0.89 -10.76
CA ASP A 24 -11.33 2.08 -11.26
C ASP A 24 -12.50 2.55 -10.37
N THR A 25 -12.95 1.71 -9.43
CA THR A 25 -13.94 2.07 -8.41
C THR A 25 -13.49 1.65 -7.01
N PHE A 26 -14.01 2.33 -6.00
CA PHE A 26 -13.71 2.04 -4.60
C PHE A 26 -14.11 0.61 -4.22
N GLU A 27 -15.29 0.16 -4.62
CA GLU A 27 -15.86 -1.15 -4.30
C GLU A 27 -15.02 -2.28 -4.90
N LYS A 28 -14.55 -2.11 -6.14
CA LYS A 28 -13.68 -3.10 -6.80
C LYS A 28 -12.31 -3.15 -6.13
N ALA A 29 -11.74 -2.02 -5.73
CA ALA A 29 -10.46 -2.00 -5.02
C ALA A 29 -10.58 -2.74 -3.68
N LYS A 30 -11.67 -2.50 -2.94
CA LYS A 30 -11.98 -3.22 -1.70
C LYS A 30 -12.14 -4.73 -1.93
N SER A 31 -12.95 -5.13 -2.92
CA SER A 31 -13.18 -6.55 -3.22
C SER A 31 -11.90 -7.28 -3.63
N ARG A 32 -11.06 -6.66 -4.47
CA ARG A 32 -9.75 -7.22 -4.84
C ARG A 32 -8.80 -7.33 -3.66
N PHE A 33 -8.84 -6.36 -2.75
CA PHE A 33 -8.04 -6.41 -1.53
C PHE A 33 -8.41 -7.61 -0.66
N GLU A 34 -9.71 -7.83 -0.44
CA GLU A 34 -10.21 -8.99 0.33
C GLU A 34 -9.78 -10.32 -0.33
N GLU A 35 -9.90 -10.43 -1.64
CA GLU A 35 -9.43 -11.60 -2.41
C GLU A 35 -7.92 -11.80 -2.27
N GLN A 36 -7.13 -10.74 -2.43
CA GLN A 36 -5.67 -10.83 -2.35
C GLN A 36 -5.19 -11.21 -0.94
N VAL A 37 -5.85 -10.75 0.12
CA VAL A 37 -5.56 -11.17 1.50
C VAL A 37 -5.85 -12.65 1.68
N ASN A 38 -6.97 -13.18 1.15
CA ASN A 38 -7.28 -14.60 1.26
C ASN A 38 -6.22 -15.46 0.56
N ILE A 39 -5.87 -15.10 -0.68
CA ILE A 39 -4.82 -15.80 -1.45
C ILE A 39 -3.49 -15.78 -0.69
N TYR A 40 -3.09 -14.62 -0.14
CA TYR A 40 -1.86 -14.50 0.62
C TYR A 40 -1.83 -15.44 1.83
N ILE A 41 -2.90 -15.49 2.62
CA ILE A 41 -2.98 -16.37 3.79
C ILE A 41 -3.01 -17.85 3.39
N GLU A 42 -3.73 -18.20 2.32
CA GLU A 42 -3.75 -19.56 1.77
C GLU A 42 -2.35 -20.03 1.35
N GLU A 43 -1.60 -19.20 0.63
CA GLU A 43 -0.21 -19.49 0.21
C GLU A 43 0.70 -19.71 1.42
N LEU A 44 0.59 -18.88 2.47
CA LEU A 44 1.38 -19.04 3.69
C LEU A 44 1.08 -20.36 4.43
N ILE A 45 -0.19 -20.79 4.42
CA ILE A 45 -0.61 -22.08 4.98
C ILE A 45 -0.03 -23.23 4.16
N GLU A 46 -0.17 -23.19 2.83
CA GLU A 46 0.36 -24.20 1.92
C GLU A 46 1.88 -24.36 2.04
N MET A 47 2.59 -23.24 2.24
CA MET A 47 4.03 -23.22 2.44
C MET A 47 4.47 -23.55 3.87
N ASN A 48 3.53 -23.73 4.81
CA ASN A 48 3.81 -23.91 6.24
C ASN A 48 4.70 -22.80 6.83
N THR A 49 4.45 -21.54 6.43
CA THR A 49 5.20 -20.34 6.85
C THR A 49 4.32 -19.28 7.53
N LEU A 50 3.02 -19.55 7.69
CA LEU A 50 2.05 -18.61 8.28
C LEU A 50 2.51 -18.04 9.64
N GLU A 51 2.91 -18.91 10.57
CA GLU A 51 3.30 -18.46 11.91
C GLU A 51 4.54 -17.57 11.88
N GLU A 52 5.58 -17.98 11.16
CA GLU A 52 6.83 -17.22 11.00
C GLU A 52 6.56 -15.83 10.41
N VAL A 53 5.83 -15.78 9.30
CA VAL A 53 5.56 -14.52 8.58
C VAL A 53 4.68 -13.57 9.39
N LEU A 54 3.64 -14.08 10.05
CA LEU A 54 2.78 -13.23 10.88
C LEU A 54 3.53 -12.67 12.08
N LEU A 55 4.38 -13.46 12.74
CA LEU A 55 5.23 -12.98 13.84
C LEU A 55 6.22 -11.91 13.38
N ASP A 56 6.87 -12.10 12.23
CA ASP A 56 7.79 -11.12 11.64
C ASP A 56 7.09 -9.80 11.25
N GLN A 57 5.81 -9.87 10.88
CA GLN A 57 4.97 -8.69 10.63
C GLN A 57 4.36 -8.07 11.90
N GLY A 58 4.74 -8.57 13.09
CA GLY A 58 4.32 -8.01 14.37
C GLY A 58 2.94 -8.44 14.84
N TRP A 59 2.36 -9.49 14.25
CA TRP A 59 1.16 -10.12 14.78
C TRP A 59 1.48 -10.93 16.03
N GLN A 60 0.46 -11.14 16.87
CA GLN A 60 0.59 -11.93 18.09
C GLN A 60 -0.47 -13.03 18.13
N LEU A 61 -0.06 -14.24 18.50
CA LEU A 61 -0.98 -15.33 18.78
C LEU A 61 -1.44 -15.26 20.24
N VAL A 62 -2.68 -14.84 20.47
CA VAL A 62 -3.27 -14.69 21.80
C VAL A 62 -4.52 -15.55 21.88
N GLU A 63 -4.59 -16.47 22.85
CA GLU A 63 -5.73 -17.38 23.03
C GLU A 63 -6.16 -18.08 21.73
N HIS A 64 -5.18 -18.58 20.96
CA HIS A 64 -5.39 -19.24 19.66
C HIS A 64 -5.94 -18.34 18.55
N THR A 65 -5.89 -17.01 18.72
CA THR A 65 -6.31 -16.04 17.71
C THR A 65 -5.15 -15.13 17.32
N TRP A 66 -4.96 -14.92 16.02
CA TRP A 66 -3.98 -13.96 15.50
C TRP A 66 -4.52 -12.53 15.65
N GLN A 67 -3.77 -11.70 16.36
CA GLN A 67 -4.06 -10.28 16.55
C GLN A 67 -3.08 -9.44 15.75
N ALA A 68 -3.62 -8.54 14.93
CA ALA A 68 -2.82 -7.60 14.14
C ALA A 68 -2.11 -6.58 15.05
N PRO A 69 -0.95 -6.04 14.63
CA PRO A 69 -0.32 -4.92 15.32
C PRO A 69 -1.24 -3.70 15.38
N VAL A 70 -1.14 -2.96 16.49
CA VAL A 70 -1.99 -1.80 16.78
C VAL A 70 -1.40 -0.54 16.12
N VAL A 71 -2.24 0.23 15.43
CA VAL A 71 -1.87 1.55 14.91
C VAL A 71 -1.73 2.53 16.07
N VAL A 72 -0.51 3.04 16.29
CA VAL A 72 -0.22 3.97 17.40
C VAL A 72 -0.59 5.43 17.06
N SER A 73 -0.50 5.82 15.79
CA SER A 73 -0.88 7.15 15.30
C SER A 73 -1.18 7.09 13.80
N SER A 74 -2.09 7.94 13.34
CA SER A 74 -2.40 8.11 11.91
C SER A 74 -2.85 9.55 11.67
N HIS A 75 -2.20 10.24 10.73
CA HIS A 75 -2.51 11.60 10.32
C HIS A 75 -2.19 11.76 8.84
N ASN A 76 -2.89 12.68 8.17
CA ASN A 76 -2.62 13.03 6.79
C ASN A 76 -1.76 14.30 6.77
N GLU A 77 -0.60 14.23 6.11
CA GLU A 77 0.24 15.40 5.84
C GLU A 77 0.33 15.64 4.34
N THR A 78 0.38 16.91 3.96
CA THR A 78 0.72 17.28 2.58
C THR A 78 2.24 17.37 2.49
N ILE A 79 2.84 16.54 1.66
CA ILE A 79 4.28 16.57 1.38
C ILE A 79 4.50 17.44 0.14
N GLU A 80 5.21 18.54 0.30
CA GLU A 80 5.70 19.33 -0.82
C GLU A 80 7.08 18.83 -1.24
N ILE A 81 7.24 18.46 -2.51
CA ILE A 81 8.56 18.09 -3.05
C ILE A 81 9.29 19.36 -3.46
N PRO A 82 10.48 19.66 -2.90
CA PRO A 82 11.21 20.87 -3.24
C PRO A 82 11.56 20.93 -4.73
N LEU A 83 11.39 22.10 -5.35
CA LEU A 83 11.61 22.29 -6.79
C LEU A 83 13.03 21.85 -7.23
N HIS A 84 14.06 22.12 -6.42
CA HIS A 84 15.43 21.73 -6.75
C HIS A 84 15.64 20.21 -6.87
N VAL A 85 14.84 19.40 -6.16
CA VAL A 85 14.83 17.93 -6.29
C VAL A 85 14.25 17.52 -7.64
N LEU A 86 13.17 18.19 -8.05
CA LEU A 86 12.50 17.94 -9.34
C LEU A 86 13.34 18.42 -10.53
N GLU A 87 14.06 19.53 -10.40
CA GLU A 87 14.95 20.06 -11.45
C GLU A 87 16.03 19.06 -11.84
N ASN A 88 16.65 18.40 -10.86
CA ASN A 88 17.65 17.36 -11.11
C ASN A 88 17.04 16.16 -11.88
N ALA A 89 15.79 15.79 -11.59
CA ALA A 89 15.09 14.74 -12.33
C ALA A 89 14.82 15.15 -13.79
N THR A 90 14.43 16.41 -14.04
CA THR A 90 14.16 16.90 -15.42
C THR A 90 15.41 17.04 -16.30
N ARG A 91 16.61 17.13 -15.69
CA ARG A 91 17.90 17.11 -16.41
C ARG A 91 18.35 15.71 -16.80
N ASN A 92 17.73 14.66 -16.24
CA ASN A 92 18.00 13.29 -16.63
C ASN A 92 17.34 13.03 -18.01
N PRO A 93 18.12 12.74 -19.07
CA PRO A 93 17.59 12.52 -20.42
C PRO A 93 16.68 11.29 -20.52
N ASN A 94 16.71 10.39 -19.54
CA ASN A 94 15.83 9.22 -19.46
C ASN A 94 14.53 9.49 -18.69
N PHE A 95 14.31 10.70 -18.17
CA PHE A 95 13.09 11.04 -17.45
C PHE A 95 11.92 11.14 -18.42
N GLN A 96 11.03 10.14 -18.40
CA GLN A 96 9.81 10.15 -19.19
C GLN A 96 8.86 11.22 -18.64
N LYS A 97 8.65 12.28 -19.43
CA LYS A 97 7.68 13.33 -19.10
C LYS A 97 6.27 12.74 -19.18
N ASN A 98 5.66 12.53 -18.02
CA ASN A 98 4.25 12.17 -17.94
C ASN A 98 3.41 13.47 -18.01
N PRO A 99 2.53 13.66 -19.01
CA PRO A 99 1.79 14.90 -19.22
C PRO A 99 0.83 15.29 -18.07
N GLY A 100 0.67 14.46 -17.04
CA GLY A 100 -0.11 14.78 -15.84
C GLY A 100 0.59 15.70 -14.83
N PHE A 101 1.91 15.90 -14.93
CA PHE A 101 2.69 16.76 -14.04
C PHE A 101 3.03 18.09 -14.71
N TYR A 102 2.04 18.92 -15.01
CA TYR A 102 2.31 20.34 -15.21
C TYR A 102 2.33 21.01 -13.84
N LEU A 103 3.53 21.41 -13.40
CA LEU A 103 3.69 22.41 -12.36
C LEU A 103 3.04 23.68 -12.91
N THR A 104 1.81 23.96 -12.51
CA THR A 104 1.16 25.25 -12.75
C THR A 104 2.07 26.33 -12.15
N LYS A 105 2.54 27.23 -13.01
CA LYS A 105 3.34 28.40 -12.63
C LYS A 105 2.58 29.32 -11.69
#